data_AF-A0A7W0PGP9-F1
#
_entry.id   AF-A0A7W0PGP9-F1
#
_cell.length_a   1.000
_cell.length_b   1.000
_cell.length_c   1.000
_cell.angle_alpha   90.00
_cell.angle_beta   90.00
_cell.angle_gamma   90.00
#
_symmetry.space_group_name_H-M   'P 1'
#
loop_
_entity.id
_entity.type
_entity.pdbx_description
1 polymer ?
#
loop_
_entity_poly.entity_id
_entity_poly.type
_entity_poly.pdbx_seq_one_letter_code
_entity_poly.pdbx_strand_id
1 'polypeptide(L)'
;MNAALPSSSRSDERLLEDALRHSEDSAPAVRADALETAGWVAIGRDDMDCAREHLEHALALYRELGDDRSAARCRLHLATAASNTHEFDRADQLLDDAAKAVELLSDTRIEAWLAFTRGLVALERRDLQPARRRFREGLRLYERTDFARGVTLSLANLGEVAFAEGDVSEAQSLLQEALARFSADADHSGTVAMMVVAAASAGREGRHHDAAALLGAAESFSEATGARIVRSHGDHVATLVASAEEAIGPPAFRQAHRRGRRMRIDDAVVLALGRRVVGAA
;
A
#
# COMPACT_ATOMS: atom_id res chain seq x y z
N MET A 1 -3.44 -14.71 -10.31
CA MET A 1 -4.40 -15.09 -9.25
C MET A 1 -4.68 -13.86 -8.40
N ASN A 2 -5.94 -13.59 -8.06
CA ASN A 2 -6.37 -12.41 -7.32
C ASN A 2 -6.12 -12.67 -5.82
N ALA A 3 -4.88 -12.50 -5.36
CA ALA A 3 -4.51 -12.79 -3.98
C ALA A 3 -4.65 -11.51 -3.14
N ALA A 4 -5.70 -11.48 -2.31
CA ALA A 4 -5.74 -10.64 -1.12
C ALA A 4 -4.51 -10.95 -0.25
N LEU A 5 -3.97 -9.95 0.47
CA LEU A 5 -2.95 -10.26 1.48
C LEU A 5 -3.57 -11.25 2.48
N PRO A 6 -2.94 -12.42 2.74
CA PRO A 6 -3.33 -13.25 3.86
C PRO A 6 -3.23 -12.41 5.14
N SER A 7 -4.18 -12.60 6.03
CA SER A 7 -4.19 -11.92 7.33
C SER A 7 -2.88 -12.17 8.07
N SER A 8 -2.41 -11.25 8.90
CA SER A 8 -1.17 -11.42 9.69
C SER A 8 -1.29 -12.46 10.82
N SER A 9 -2.21 -13.41 10.69
CA SER A 9 -2.39 -14.47 11.65
C SER A 9 -1.23 -15.47 11.55
N ARG A 10 -0.74 -15.96 12.71
CA ARG A 10 0.24 -17.06 12.77
C ARG A 10 -0.23 -18.33 12.04
N SER A 11 -1.53 -18.48 11.82
CA SER A 11 -2.10 -19.55 11.00
C SER A 11 -1.75 -19.39 9.52
N ASP A 12 -1.80 -18.17 8.99
CA ASP A 12 -1.52 -17.91 7.57
C ASP A 12 -0.03 -18.08 7.24
N GLU A 13 0.84 -17.77 8.20
CA GLU A 13 2.28 -18.04 8.12
C GLU A 13 2.58 -19.54 8.03
N ARG A 14 1.99 -20.32 8.94
CA ARG A 14 2.19 -21.77 8.95
C ARG A 14 1.64 -22.41 7.68
N LEU A 15 0.51 -21.94 7.17
CA LEU A 15 -0.07 -22.40 5.91
C LEU A 15 0.82 -22.06 4.71
N LEU A 16 1.41 -20.86 4.67
CA LEU A 16 2.32 -20.46 3.61
C LEU A 16 3.63 -21.25 3.65
N GLU A 17 4.21 -21.45 4.82
CA GLU A 17 5.40 -22.30 4.99
C GLU A 17 5.12 -23.76 4.63
N ASP A 18 3.98 -24.29 5.04
CA ASP A 18 3.54 -25.62 4.65
C ASP A 18 3.38 -25.69 3.13
N ALA A 19 2.72 -24.71 2.51
CA ALA A 19 2.58 -24.66 1.05
C ALA A 19 3.94 -24.59 0.33
N LEU A 20 4.89 -23.79 0.82
CA LEU A 20 6.24 -23.72 0.28
C LEU A 20 6.96 -25.07 0.37
N ARG A 21 6.93 -25.73 1.53
CA ARG A 21 7.52 -27.06 1.73
C ARG A 21 6.93 -28.10 0.77
N HIS A 22 5.60 -28.15 0.65
CA HIS A 22 4.94 -29.09 -0.27
C HIS A 22 5.21 -28.74 -1.75
N SER A 23 5.52 -27.48 -2.05
CA SER A 23 5.85 -27.06 -3.42
C SER A 23 7.25 -27.50 -3.89
N GLU A 24 8.14 -27.93 -2.98
CA GLU A 24 9.51 -28.32 -3.34
C GLU A 24 9.55 -29.49 -4.31
N ASP A 25 8.66 -30.46 -4.13
CA ASP A 25 8.49 -31.65 -4.96
C ASP A 25 7.41 -31.47 -6.05
N SER A 26 6.82 -30.27 -6.16
CA SER A 26 5.77 -29.95 -7.12
C SER A 26 6.35 -29.51 -8.47
N ALA A 27 5.48 -29.35 -9.47
CA ALA A 27 5.88 -28.79 -10.77
C ALA A 27 6.54 -27.41 -10.59
N PRO A 28 7.60 -27.06 -11.36
CA PRO A 28 8.33 -25.81 -11.19
C PRO A 28 7.45 -24.55 -11.22
N ALA A 29 6.37 -24.54 -12.01
CA ALA A 29 5.41 -23.45 -12.05
C ALA A 29 4.68 -23.25 -10.71
N VAL A 30 4.27 -24.34 -10.05
CA VAL A 30 3.60 -24.30 -8.74
C VAL A 30 4.56 -23.78 -7.67
N ARG A 31 5.82 -24.22 -7.73
CA ARG A 31 6.88 -23.72 -6.84
C ARG A 31 7.15 -22.23 -7.05
N ALA A 32 7.20 -21.78 -8.30
CA ALA A 32 7.38 -20.36 -8.64
C ALA A 32 6.22 -19.50 -8.11
N ASP A 33 4.97 -19.93 -8.29
CA ASP A 33 3.78 -19.24 -7.76
C ASP A 33 3.81 -19.17 -6.23
N ALA A 34 4.18 -20.25 -5.55
CA ALA A 34 4.27 -20.32 -4.10
C ALA A 34 5.37 -19.37 -3.56
N LEU A 35 6.55 -19.38 -4.19
CA LEU A 35 7.66 -18.48 -3.86
C LEU A 35 7.31 -17.01 -4.13
N GLU A 36 6.65 -16.71 -5.25
CA GLU A 36 6.20 -15.35 -5.53
C GLU A 36 5.21 -14.86 -4.47
N THR A 37 4.24 -15.70 -4.10
CA THR A 37 3.27 -15.39 -3.05
C THR A 37 3.97 -15.17 -1.71
N ALA A 38 4.93 -16.02 -1.36
CA ALA A 38 5.68 -15.87 -0.13
C ALA A 38 6.50 -14.58 -0.10
N GLY A 39 7.14 -14.25 -1.22
CA GLY A 39 7.87 -13.00 -1.37
C GLY A 39 6.98 -11.77 -1.23
N TRP A 40 5.77 -11.80 -1.81
CA TRP A 40 4.80 -10.71 -1.65
C TRP A 40 4.31 -10.55 -0.20
N VAL A 41 4.06 -11.66 0.51
CA VAL A 41 3.71 -11.63 1.92
C VAL A 41 4.84 -11.08 2.77
N ALA A 42 6.09 -11.44 2.48
CA ALA A 42 7.26 -10.93 3.17
C ALA A 42 7.42 -9.41 2.98
N ILE A 43 7.15 -8.86 1.77
CA ILE A 43 7.10 -7.40 1.55
C ILE A 43 6.07 -6.74 2.48
N GLY A 44 4.88 -7.31 2.61
CA GLY A 44 3.84 -6.79 3.50
C GLY A 44 4.27 -6.75 4.97
N ARG A 45 5.16 -7.66 5.39
CA ARG A 45 5.69 -7.78 6.75
C ARG A 45 6.96 -6.99 7.01
N ASP A 46 7.43 -6.21 6.03
CA ASP A 46 8.71 -5.51 6.07
C ASP A 46 9.94 -6.46 6.14
N ASP A 47 9.76 -7.75 5.83
CA ASP A 47 10.84 -8.74 5.77
C ASP A 47 11.44 -8.76 4.35
N MET A 48 12.29 -7.77 4.08
CA MET A 48 12.86 -7.54 2.76
C MET A 48 13.88 -8.61 2.37
N ASP A 49 14.53 -9.27 3.33
CA ASP A 49 15.48 -10.34 3.08
C ASP A 49 14.77 -11.60 2.57
N CYS A 50 13.73 -12.06 3.28
CA CYS A 50 12.91 -13.19 2.81
C CYS A 50 12.17 -12.84 1.51
N ALA A 51 11.67 -11.60 1.38
CA ALA A 51 11.05 -11.16 0.13
C ALA A 51 11.99 -11.30 -1.06
N ARG A 52 13.22 -10.80 -0.92
CA ARG A 52 14.23 -10.86 -1.97
C ARG A 52 14.57 -12.30 -2.32
N GLU A 53 14.86 -13.15 -1.33
CA GLU A 53 15.21 -14.56 -1.56
C GLU A 53 14.12 -15.30 -2.33
N HIS A 54 12.87 -15.23 -1.86
CA HIS A 54 11.77 -15.93 -2.49
C HIS A 54 11.48 -15.41 -3.91
N LEU A 55 11.49 -14.08 -4.12
CA LEU A 55 11.22 -13.49 -5.43
C LEU A 55 12.36 -13.73 -6.43
N GLU A 56 13.63 -13.75 -5.99
CA GLU A 56 14.77 -14.10 -6.85
C GLU A 56 14.68 -15.56 -7.31
N HIS A 57 14.30 -16.49 -6.43
CA HIS A 57 14.07 -17.88 -6.80
C HIS A 57 12.87 -18.04 -7.73
N ALA A 58 11.73 -17.39 -7.45
CA ALA A 58 10.57 -17.40 -8.35
C ALA A 58 10.93 -16.85 -9.74
N LEU A 59 11.67 -15.75 -9.81
CA LEU A 59 12.12 -15.14 -11.05
C LEU A 59 13.03 -16.08 -11.86
N ALA A 60 13.92 -16.83 -11.20
CA ALA A 60 14.76 -17.83 -11.87
C ALA A 60 13.89 -18.94 -12.51
N LEU A 61 12.93 -19.48 -11.76
CA LEU A 61 12.01 -20.51 -12.26
C LEU A 61 11.15 -20.00 -13.42
N TYR A 62 10.59 -18.80 -13.34
CA TYR A 62 9.80 -18.24 -14.44
C TYR A 62 10.63 -18.04 -15.72
N ARG A 63 11.92 -17.69 -15.59
CA ARG A 63 12.84 -17.60 -16.74
C ARG A 63 13.11 -18.96 -17.37
N GLU A 64 13.33 -19.98 -16.55
CA GLU A 64 13.50 -21.37 -17.05
C GLU A 64 12.25 -21.88 -17.76
N LEU A 65 11.07 -21.49 -17.28
CA LEU A 65 9.78 -21.83 -17.87
C LEU A 65 9.42 -20.99 -19.10
N GLY A 66 10.17 -19.92 -19.40
CA GLY A 66 9.83 -18.97 -20.46
C GLY A 66 8.55 -18.17 -20.18
N ASP A 67 8.13 -18.03 -18.92
CA ASP A 67 6.98 -17.22 -18.52
C ASP A 67 7.41 -15.77 -18.28
N ASP A 68 7.56 -15.02 -19.38
CA ASP A 68 7.96 -13.61 -19.34
C ASP A 68 6.97 -12.73 -18.58
N ARG A 69 5.68 -13.09 -18.58
CA ARG A 69 4.63 -12.36 -17.87
C ARG A 69 4.84 -12.45 -16.37
N SER A 70 5.04 -13.66 -15.84
CA SER A 70 5.28 -13.84 -14.41
C SER A 70 6.68 -13.38 -14.00
N ALA A 71 7.69 -13.51 -14.87
CA ALA A 71 9.00 -12.93 -14.65
C ALA A 71 8.96 -11.39 -14.57
N ALA A 72 8.14 -10.70 -15.37
CA ALA A 72 7.94 -9.25 -15.26
C ALA A 72 7.29 -8.90 -13.92
N ARG A 73 6.28 -9.66 -13.49
CA ARG A 73 5.59 -9.48 -12.21
C ARG A 73 6.54 -9.62 -11.01
N CYS A 74 7.37 -10.66 -10.98
CA CYS A 74 8.41 -10.82 -9.94
C CYS A 74 9.38 -9.63 -9.88
N ARG A 75 9.78 -9.07 -11.04
CA ARG A 75 10.64 -7.88 -11.06
C ARG A 75 9.95 -6.66 -10.44
N LEU A 76 8.65 -6.49 -10.67
CA LEU A 76 7.88 -5.39 -10.06
C LEU A 76 7.83 -5.54 -8.52
N HIS A 77 7.63 -6.75 -8.01
CA HIS A 77 7.71 -7.01 -6.57
C HIS A 77 9.11 -6.74 -6.00
N LEU A 78 10.17 -7.23 -6.66
CA LEU A 78 11.56 -6.97 -6.27
C LEU A 78 11.87 -5.47 -6.27
N ALA A 79 11.35 -4.72 -7.24
CA ALA A 79 11.54 -3.27 -7.31
C ALA A 79 10.85 -2.56 -6.13
N THR A 80 9.67 -3.01 -5.71
CA THR A 80 9.02 -2.52 -4.49
C THR A 80 9.86 -2.82 -3.25
N ALA A 81 10.38 -4.04 -3.11
CA ALA A 81 11.26 -4.40 -1.98
C ALA A 81 12.53 -3.53 -1.95
N ALA A 82 13.22 -3.39 -3.10
CA ALA A 82 14.41 -2.55 -3.24
C ALA A 82 14.11 -1.06 -2.96
N SER A 83 12.92 -0.57 -3.32
CA SER A 83 12.48 0.78 -2.99
C SER A 83 12.35 0.99 -1.47
N ASN A 84 11.79 0.00 -0.76
CA ASN A 84 11.59 0.05 0.68
C ASN A 84 12.92 0.03 1.46
N THR A 85 13.95 -0.63 0.91
CA THR A 85 15.32 -0.65 1.44
C THR A 85 16.18 0.52 0.94
N HIS A 86 15.62 1.46 0.17
CA HIS A 86 16.32 2.57 -0.46
C HIS A 86 17.44 2.17 -1.46
N GLU A 87 17.40 0.95 -1.98
CA GLU A 87 18.24 0.45 -3.09
C GLU A 87 17.70 0.95 -4.43
N PHE A 88 17.70 2.27 -4.59
CA PHE A 88 17.06 2.98 -5.68
C PHE A 88 17.58 2.60 -7.08
N ASP A 89 18.90 2.46 -7.25
CA ASP A 89 19.50 2.04 -8.53
C ASP A 89 19.05 0.63 -8.92
N ARG A 90 18.95 -0.26 -7.93
CA ARG A 90 18.46 -1.63 -8.13
C ARG A 90 16.98 -1.65 -8.51
N ALA A 91 16.17 -0.83 -7.87
CA ALA A 91 14.75 -0.67 -8.20
C ALA A 91 14.58 -0.20 -9.65
N ASP A 92 15.35 0.80 -10.09
CA ASP A 92 15.29 1.30 -11.48
C ASP A 92 15.69 0.21 -12.49
N GLN A 93 16.78 -0.52 -12.22
CA GLN A 93 17.21 -1.62 -13.08
C GLN A 93 16.13 -2.70 -13.22
N LEU A 94 15.49 -3.09 -12.11
CA LEU A 94 14.39 -4.07 -12.12
C LEU A 94 13.18 -3.56 -12.91
N LEU A 95 12.85 -2.28 -12.78
CA LEU A 95 11.73 -1.65 -13.49
C LEU A 95 12.00 -1.54 -15.00
N ASP A 96 13.22 -1.24 -15.40
CA ASP A 96 13.60 -1.17 -16.81
C ASP A 96 13.64 -2.55 -17.46
N ASP A 97 14.07 -3.58 -16.73
CA ASP A 97 13.98 -4.96 -17.21
C ASP A 97 12.53 -5.46 -17.27
N ALA A 98 11.66 -5.03 -16.35
CA ALA A 98 10.23 -5.30 -16.44
C ALA A 98 9.59 -4.57 -17.64
N ALA A 99 9.99 -3.33 -17.92
CA ALA A 99 9.47 -2.54 -19.04
C ALA A 99 9.70 -3.22 -20.39
N LYS A 100 10.92 -3.72 -20.63
CA LYS A 100 11.27 -4.46 -21.86
C LYS A 100 10.37 -5.68 -22.07
N ALA A 101 10.03 -6.40 -20.99
CA ALA A 101 9.14 -7.55 -21.06
C ALA A 101 7.69 -7.12 -21.31
N VAL A 102 7.21 -6.08 -20.63
CA VAL A 102 5.83 -5.57 -20.76
C VAL A 102 5.53 -5.07 -22.17
N GLU A 103 6.49 -4.38 -22.82
CA GLU A 103 6.37 -3.93 -24.22
C GLU A 103 6.07 -5.08 -25.18
N LEU A 104 6.66 -6.25 -24.95
CA LEU A 104 6.43 -7.45 -25.78
C LEU A 104 5.10 -8.14 -25.47
N LEU A 105 4.62 -8.03 -24.22
CA LEU A 105 3.42 -8.73 -23.74
C LEU A 105 2.11 -8.03 -24.11
N SER A 106 2.14 -6.73 -24.42
CA SER A 106 0.94 -5.91 -24.65
C SER A 106 -0.10 -6.03 -23.52
N ASP A 107 0.38 -6.21 -22.29
CA ASP A 107 -0.46 -6.42 -21.10
C ASP A 107 -0.66 -5.11 -20.33
N THR A 108 -1.80 -4.46 -20.61
CA THR A 108 -2.15 -3.16 -20.00
C THR A 108 -2.18 -3.19 -18.47
N ARG A 109 -2.48 -4.35 -17.85
CA ARG A 109 -2.52 -4.43 -16.38
C ARG A 109 -1.10 -4.42 -15.80
N ILE A 110 -0.15 -5.11 -16.42
CA ILE A 110 1.25 -5.08 -15.97
C ILE A 110 1.89 -3.73 -16.30
N GLU A 111 1.52 -3.12 -17.43
CA GLU A 111 1.92 -1.73 -17.75
C GLU A 111 1.45 -0.73 -16.68
N ALA A 112 0.19 -0.85 -16.23
CA ALA A 112 -0.35 -0.04 -15.14
C ALA A 112 0.44 -0.22 -13.84
N TRP A 113 0.80 -1.48 -13.52
CA TRP A 113 1.60 -1.78 -12.33
C TRP A 113 3.02 -1.25 -12.45
N LEU A 114 3.67 -1.39 -13.60
CA LEU A 114 4.99 -0.79 -13.85
C LEU A 114 4.97 0.73 -13.61
N ALA A 115 3.97 1.43 -14.15
CA ALA A 115 3.79 2.85 -13.91
C ALA A 115 3.56 3.15 -12.42
N PHE A 116 2.70 2.38 -11.75
CA PHE A 116 2.46 2.51 -10.32
C PHE A 116 3.73 2.32 -9.48
N THR A 117 4.54 1.28 -9.74
CA THR A 117 5.77 1.01 -8.99
C THR A 117 6.84 2.07 -9.25
N ARG A 118 6.95 2.60 -10.47
CA ARG A 118 7.80 3.78 -10.75
C ARG A 118 7.34 5.00 -9.95
N GLY A 119 6.03 5.14 -9.72
CA GLY A 119 5.46 6.17 -8.84
C GLY A 119 5.89 5.98 -7.39
N LEU A 120 5.82 4.74 -6.86
CA LEU A 120 6.28 4.41 -5.51
C LEU A 120 7.76 4.73 -5.31
N VAL A 121 8.63 4.33 -6.25
CA VAL A 121 10.07 4.63 -6.18
C VAL A 121 10.33 6.13 -6.15
N ALA A 122 9.65 6.89 -7.03
CA ALA A 122 9.77 8.34 -7.03
C ALA A 122 9.27 8.98 -5.73
N LEU A 123 8.16 8.49 -5.17
CA LEU A 123 7.63 8.98 -3.90
C LEU A 123 8.59 8.73 -2.73
N GLU A 124 9.19 7.53 -2.65
CA GLU A 124 10.21 7.20 -1.64
C GLU A 124 11.48 8.05 -1.80
N ARG A 125 11.85 8.45 -3.03
CA ARG A 125 12.91 9.44 -3.30
C ARG A 125 12.52 10.89 -2.98
N ARG A 126 11.25 11.15 -2.63
CA ARG A 126 10.64 12.48 -2.48
C ARG A 126 10.56 13.29 -3.79
N ASP A 127 10.64 12.61 -4.93
CA ASP A 127 10.44 13.20 -6.26
C ASP A 127 8.94 13.29 -6.58
N LEU A 128 8.26 14.26 -5.96
CA LEU A 128 6.79 14.38 -5.99
C LEU A 128 6.21 14.54 -7.41
N GLN A 129 6.86 15.34 -8.28
CA GLN A 129 6.40 15.56 -9.65
C GLN A 129 6.50 14.29 -10.52
N PRO A 130 7.65 13.56 -10.54
CA PRO A 130 7.70 12.23 -11.12
C PRO A 130 6.68 11.25 -10.54
N ALA A 131 6.52 11.19 -9.21
CA ALA A 131 5.55 10.30 -8.57
C ALA A 131 4.12 10.57 -9.06
N ARG A 132 3.70 11.84 -9.05
CA ARG A 132 2.38 12.28 -9.53
C ARG A 132 2.09 11.83 -10.96
N ARG A 133 3.05 12.05 -11.87
CA ARG A 133 2.90 11.68 -13.29
C ARG A 133 2.71 10.17 -13.44
N ARG A 134 3.51 9.37 -12.74
CA ARG A 134 3.50 7.91 -12.81
C ARG A 134 2.24 7.31 -12.19
N PHE A 135 1.77 7.83 -11.06
CA PHE A 135 0.50 7.39 -10.48
C PHE A 135 -0.70 7.78 -11.35
N ARG A 136 -0.70 8.95 -12.00
CA ARG A 136 -1.75 9.33 -12.99
C ARG A 136 -1.75 8.46 -14.23
N GLU A 137 -0.58 8.01 -14.67
CA GLU A 137 -0.42 7.06 -15.76
C GLU A 137 -0.99 5.69 -15.36
N GLY A 138 -0.57 5.15 -14.21
CA GLY A 138 -1.08 3.89 -13.67
C GLY A 138 -2.58 3.91 -13.43
N LEU A 139 -3.13 5.01 -12.87
CA LEU A 139 -4.58 5.19 -12.66
C LEU A 139 -5.36 5.03 -13.97
N ARG A 140 -4.96 5.78 -15.01
CA ARG A 140 -5.61 5.73 -16.33
C ARG A 140 -5.56 4.34 -16.97
N LEU A 141 -4.47 3.61 -16.77
CA LEU A 141 -4.33 2.24 -17.27
C LEU A 141 -5.16 1.25 -16.45
N TYR A 142 -5.20 1.38 -15.12
CA TYR A 142 -6.03 0.52 -14.27
C TYR A 142 -7.53 0.72 -14.52
N GLU A 143 -7.98 1.95 -14.74
CA GLU A 143 -9.37 2.26 -15.15
C GLU A 143 -9.76 1.55 -16.45
N ARG A 144 -8.83 1.39 -17.41
CA ARG A 144 -9.07 0.66 -18.66
C ARG A 144 -9.14 -0.87 -18.50
N THR A 145 -8.65 -1.40 -17.37
CA THR A 145 -8.59 -2.85 -17.12
C THR A 145 -9.58 -3.32 -16.05
N ASP A 146 -10.49 -2.43 -15.63
CA ASP A 146 -11.46 -2.61 -14.55
C ASP A 146 -10.83 -3.15 -13.25
N PHE A 147 -9.54 -2.84 -13.03
CA PHE A 147 -8.83 -3.30 -11.85
C PHE A 147 -9.03 -2.31 -10.70
N ALA A 148 -10.19 -2.41 -10.06
CA ALA A 148 -10.64 -1.50 -8.99
C ALA A 148 -9.57 -1.30 -7.89
N ARG A 149 -8.84 -2.36 -7.52
CA ARG A 149 -7.75 -2.27 -6.53
C ARG A 149 -6.64 -1.31 -6.99
N GLY A 150 -6.20 -1.42 -8.23
CA GLY A 150 -5.17 -0.54 -8.79
C GLY A 150 -5.63 0.93 -8.84
N VAL A 151 -6.90 1.16 -9.20
CA VAL A 151 -7.52 2.50 -9.17
C VAL A 151 -7.47 3.09 -7.76
N THR A 152 -7.93 2.35 -6.75
CA THR A 152 -7.94 2.79 -5.35
C THR A 152 -6.53 3.09 -4.84
N LEU A 153 -5.56 2.22 -5.13
CA LEU A 153 -4.16 2.43 -4.72
C LEU A 153 -3.54 3.65 -5.42
N SER A 154 -3.78 3.85 -6.72
CA SER A 154 -3.27 5.02 -7.44
C SER A 154 -3.87 6.32 -6.91
N LEU A 155 -5.16 6.35 -6.59
CA LEU A 155 -5.80 7.52 -5.97
C LEU A 155 -5.24 7.81 -4.57
N ALA A 156 -5.02 6.78 -3.76
CA ALA A 156 -4.43 6.90 -2.44
C ALA A 156 -3.05 7.58 -2.49
N ASN A 157 -2.20 7.08 -3.39
CA ASN A 157 -0.84 7.58 -3.56
C ASN A 157 -0.82 8.97 -4.22
N LEU A 158 -1.76 9.30 -5.11
CA LEU A 158 -1.93 10.67 -5.60
C LEU A 158 -2.35 11.62 -4.47
N GLY A 159 -3.23 11.16 -3.57
CA GLY A 159 -3.62 11.91 -2.38
C GLY A 159 -2.43 12.16 -1.46
N GLU A 160 -1.57 11.17 -1.26
CA GLU A 160 -0.32 11.33 -0.51
C GLU A 160 0.64 12.32 -1.18
N VAL A 161 0.80 12.25 -2.51
CA VAL A 161 1.61 13.22 -3.25
C VAL A 161 1.06 14.63 -3.08
N ALA A 162 -0.25 14.84 -3.27
CA ALA A 162 -0.88 16.15 -3.08
C ALA A 162 -0.71 16.66 -1.64
N PHE A 163 -0.81 15.76 -0.65
CA PHE A 163 -0.57 16.10 0.75
C PHE A 163 0.88 16.53 1.00
N ALA A 164 1.86 15.80 0.43
CA ALA A 164 3.27 16.15 0.52
C ALA A 164 3.60 17.47 -0.22
N GLU A 165 2.83 17.82 -1.25
CA GLU A 165 2.88 19.12 -1.94
C GLU A 165 2.21 20.25 -1.14
N GLY A 166 1.54 19.93 -0.02
CA GLY A 166 0.80 20.88 0.83
C GLY A 166 -0.64 21.16 0.35
N ASP A 167 -1.08 20.55 -0.75
CA ASP A 167 -2.45 20.65 -1.26
C ASP A 167 -3.38 19.65 -0.55
N VAL A 168 -3.73 19.99 0.68
CA VAL A 168 -4.62 19.15 1.50
C VAL A 168 -6.04 19.05 0.89
N SER A 169 -6.47 20.04 0.10
CA SER A 169 -7.81 20.02 -0.51
C SER A 169 -7.87 18.96 -1.62
N GLU A 170 -6.87 18.96 -2.50
CA GLU A 170 -6.74 17.92 -3.53
C GLU A 170 -6.53 16.54 -2.88
N ALA A 171 -5.67 16.45 -1.86
CA ALA A 171 -5.44 15.22 -1.13
C ALA A 171 -6.74 14.63 -0.57
N GLN A 172 -7.57 15.47 0.07
CA GLN A 172 -8.87 15.05 0.60
C GLN A 172 -9.81 14.55 -0.51
N SER A 173 -9.89 15.27 -1.63
CA SER A 173 -10.75 14.85 -2.76
C SER A 173 -10.34 13.49 -3.31
N LEU A 174 -9.04 13.28 -3.55
CA LEU A 174 -8.50 12.03 -4.09
C LEU A 174 -8.74 10.85 -3.15
N LEU A 175 -8.61 11.08 -1.84
CA LEU A 175 -8.83 10.03 -0.84
C LEU A 175 -10.30 9.73 -0.60
N GLN A 176 -11.17 10.72 -0.67
CA GLN A 176 -12.62 10.48 -0.65
C GLN A 176 -13.04 9.64 -1.86
N GLU A 177 -12.46 9.91 -3.03
CA GLU A 177 -12.70 9.10 -4.22
C GLU A 177 -12.14 7.67 -4.06
N ALA A 178 -10.93 7.53 -3.50
CA ALA A 178 -10.35 6.22 -3.19
C ALA A 178 -11.19 5.42 -2.19
N LEU A 179 -11.65 6.06 -1.10
CA LEU A 179 -12.50 5.46 -0.07
C LEU A 179 -13.91 5.15 -0.59
N ALA A 180 -14.45 5.92 -1.52
CA ALA A 180 -15.74 5.62 -2.15
C ALA A 180 -15.68 4.41 -3.09
N ARG A 181 -14.50 4.14 -3.65
CA ARG A 181 -14.21 2.94 -4.46
C ARG A 181 -13.62 1.80 -3.64
N PHE A 182 -13.35 2.03 -2.36
CA PHE A 182 -12.88 1.01 -1.44
C PHE A 182 -13.98 -0.03 -1.25
N SER A 183 -13.61 -1.29 -1.38
CA SER A 183 -14.47 -2.43 -1.04
C SER A 183 -13.76 -3.25 0.02
N ALA A 184 -14.51 -3.92 0.90
CA ALA A 184 -13.95 -4.73 1.98
C ALA A 184 -13.01 -5.86 1.48
N ASP A 185 -13.09 -6.22 0.19
CA ASP A 185 -12.22 -7.21 -0.46
C ASP A 185 -10.90 -6.60 -0.99
N ALA A 186 -10.75 -5.27 -0.97
CA ALA A 186 -9.56 -4.58 -1.44
C ALA A 186 -8.46 -4.55 -0.36
N ASP A 187 -7.24 -4.84 -0.80
CA ASP A 187 -6.04 -4.88 0.04
C ASP A 187 -5.81 -3.57 0.82
N HIS A 188 -5.32 -3.71 2.06
CA HIS A 188 -5.48 -2.69 3.08
C HIS A 188 -4.26 -1.76 3.24
N SER A 189 -3.16 -1.99 2.52
CA SER A 189 -1.93 -1.18 2.62
C SER A 189 -2.15 0.30 2.25
N GLY A 190 -3.00 0.58 1.27
CA GLY A 190 -3.41 1.95 0.92
C GLY A 190 -4.26 2.66 1.98
N THR A 191 -4.88 1.90 2.90
CA THR A 191 -5.81 2.44 3.90
C THR A 191 -5.10 3.26 4.97
N VAL A 192 -3.86 2.90 5.34
CA VAL A 192 -3.10 3.64 6.35
C VAL A 192 -2.84 5.07 5.90
N ALA A 193 -2.34 5.25 4.67
CA ALA A 193 -2.11 6.57 4.11
C ALA A 193 -3.41 7.39 4.03
N MET A 194 -4.52 6.75 3.63
CA MET A 194 -5.84 7.39 3.64
C MET A 194 -6.26 7.87 5.03
N MET A 195 -6.05 7.05 6.07
CA MET A 195 -6.40 7.41 7.45
C MET A 195 -5.56 8.58 7.97
N VAL A 196 -4.26 8.62 7.67
CA VAL A 196 -3.37 9.71 8.14
C VAL A 196 -3.75 11.04 7.51
N VAL A 197 -4.00 11.08 6.20
CA VAL A 197 -4.41 12.33 5.54
C VAL A 197 -5.83 12.72 5.94
N ALA A 198 -6.74 11.77 6.17
CA ALA A 198 -8.06 12.07 6.74
C ALA A 198 -7.93 12.67 8.15
N ALA A 199 -6.97 12.19 8.96
CA ALA A 199 -6.66 12.81 10.25
C ALA A 199 -6.15 14.25 10.08
N ALA A 200 -5.29 14.48 9.08
CA ALA A 200 -4.80 15.81 8.73
C ALA A 200 -5.93 16.79 8.38
N SER A 201 -6.85 16.35 7.53
CA SER A 201 -8.04 17.12 7.16
C SER A 201 -8.92 17.40 8.38
N ALA A 202 -9.24 16.38 9.18
CA ALA A 202 -10.02 16.54 10.41
C ALA A 202 -9.37 17.53 11.40
N GLY A 203 -8.04 17.51 11.53
CA GLY A 203 -7.30 18.48 12.34
C GLY A 203 -7.45 19.92 11.85
N ARG A 204 -7.37 20.16 10.53
CA ARG A 204 -7.59 21.48 9.93
C ARG A 204 -9.03 21.99 10.08
N GLU A 205 -10.00 21.07 10.10
CA GLU A 205 -11.41 21.38 10.33
C GLU A 205 -11.77 21.58 11.81
N GLY A 206 -10.79 21.48 12.72
CA GLY A 206 -11.01 21.59 14.17
C GLY A 206 -11.62 20.33 14.79
N ARG A 207 -11.79 19.25 14.03
CA ARG A 207 -12.27 17.93 14.49
C ARG A 207 -11.14 17.13 15.13
N HIS A 208 -10.48 17.70 16.14
CA HIS A 208 -9.26 17.13 16.75
C HIS A 208 -9.48 15.75 17.41
N HIS A 209 -10.70 15.46 17.91
CA HIS A 209 -11.04 14.11 18.41
C HIS A 209 -11.10 13.06 17.29
N ASP A 210 -11.58 13.44 16.10
CA ASP A 210 -11.64 12.54 14.94
C ASP A 210 -10.23 12.34 14.39
N ALA A 211 -9.43 13.41 14.32
CA ALA A 211 -8.01 13.34 13.95
C ALA A 211 -7.23 12.37 14.83
N ALA A 212 -7.36 12.49 16.16
CA ALA A 212 -6.71 11.59 17.11
C ALA A 212 -7.17 10.12 16.94
N ALA A 213 -8.47 9.90 16.71
CA ALA A 213 -9.00 8.55 16.47
C ALA A 213 -8.51 7.95 15.15
N LEU A 214 -8.44 8.73 14.07
CA LEU A 214 -7.92 8.28 12.78
C LEU A 214 -6.43 7.95 12.85
N LEU A 215 -5.63 8.71 13.59
CA LEU A 215 -4.22 8.37 13.86
C LEU A 215 -4.08 7.05 14.61
N GLY A 216 -4.90 6.84 15.66
CA GLY A 216 -4.90 5.58 16.39
C GLY A 216 -5.32 4.38 15.53
N ALA A 217 -6.30 4.58 14.64
CA ALA A 217 -6.69 3.54 13.68
C ALA A 217 -5.56 3.22 12.69
N ALA A 218 -4.91 4.26 12.13
CA ALA A 218 -3.79 4.11 11.21
C ALA A 218 -2.61 3.35 11.84
N GLU A 219 -2.25 3.66 13.08
CA GLU A 219 -1.19 2.97 13.83
C GLU A 219 -1.55 1.51 14.08
N SER A 220 -2.73 1.22 14.63
CA SER A 220 -3.14 -0.16 14.90
C SER A 220 -3.21 -0.98 13.61
N PHE A 221 -3.59 -0.34 12.50
CA PHE A 221 -3.67 -1.00 11.22
C PHE A 221 -2.27 -1.28 10.63
N SER A 222 -1.37 -0.30 10.73
CA SER A 222 0.04 -0.46 10.35
C SER A 222 0.71 -1.59 11.16
N GLU A 223 0.55 -1.61 12.48
CA GLU A 223 1.07 -2.66 13.36
C GLU A 223 0.50 -4.04 13.01
N ALA A 224 -0.80 -4.12 12.73
CA ALA A 224 -1.46 -5.38 12.40
C ALA A 224 -1.04 -5.92 11.03
N THR A 225 -0.70 -5.06 10.07
CA THR A 225 -0.41 -5.48 8.68
C THR A 225 1.06 -5.50 8.32
N GLY A 226 1.93 -4.92 9.15
CA GLY A 226 3.33 -4.65 8.78
C GLY A 226 3.46 -3.53 7.73
N ALA A 227 2.34 -2.93 7.30
CA ALA A 227 2.34 -1.88 6.30
C ALA A 227 3.06 -0.67 6.87
N ARG A 228 4.19 -0.29 6.26
CA ARG A 228 4.92 0.92 6.61
C ARG A 228 3.98 2.12 6.48
N ILE A 229 3.75 2.86 7.57
CA ILE A 229 3.38 4.27 7.43
C ILE A 229 4.52 4.88 6.62
N VAL A 230 4.23 5.32 5.39
CA VAL A 230 5.25 5.95 4.56
C VAL A 230 5.90 7.05 5.40
N ARG A 231 7.24 7.00 5.56
CA ARG A 231 8.02 7.96 6.38
C ARG A 231 7.74 9.41 6.01
N SER A 232 7.16 9.66 4.83
CA SER A 232 6.62 10.94 4.39
C SER A 232 5.68 11.61 5.38
N HIS A 233 4.98 10.82 6.18
CA HIS A 233 4.04 11.28 7.19
C HIS A 233 4.69 11.61 8.53
N GLY A 234 5.96 11.28 8.80
CA GLY A 234 6.56 11.42 10.14
C GLY A 234 6.45 12.85 10.72
N ASP A 235 6.87 13.85 9.94
CA ASP A 235 6.83 15.26 10.36
C ASP A 235 5.39 15.79 10.43
N HIS A 236 4.54 15.35 9.50
CA HIS A 236 3.14 15.75 9.45
C HIS A 236 2.33 15.16 10.60
N VAL A 237 2.52 13.87 10.91
CA VAL A 237 1.90 13.17 12.04
C VAL A 237 2.34 13.80 13.34
N ALA A 238 3.63 14.09 13.52
CA ALA A 238 4.10 14.79 14.72
C ALA A 238 3.42 16.16 14.89
N THR A 239 3.31 16.93 13.81
CA THR A 239 2.60 18.23 13.81
C THR A 239 1.12 18.07 14.13
N LEU A 240 0.48 17.04 13.57
CA LEU A 240 -0.92 16.71 13.82
C LEU A 240 -1.20 16.30 15.27
N VAL A 241 -0.33 15.47 15.84
CA VAL A 241 -0.38 15.08 17.24
C VAL A 241 -0.24 16.32 18.12
N ALA A 242 0.78 17.14 17.90
CA ALA A 242 1.01 18.35 18.68
C ALA A 242 -0.19 19.30 18.62
N SER A 243 -0.72 19.57 17.42
CA SER A 243 -1.90 20.42 17.23
C SER A 243 -3.15 19.86 17.92
N ALA A 244 -3.38 18.54 17.84
CA ALA A 244 -4.50 17.91 18.51
C ALA A 244 -4.34 17.93 20.03
N GLU A 245 -3.15 17.63 20.56
CA GLU A 245 -2.87 17.70 22.00
C GLU A 245 -3.01 19.11 22.57
N GLU A 246 -2.62 20.14 21.82
CA GLU A 246 -2.83 21.54 22.21
C GLU A 246 -4.33 21.89 22.26
N ALA A 247 -5.11 21.46 21.27
CA ALA A 247 -6.51 21.83 21.15
C ALA A 247 -7.46 21.10 22.13
N ILE A 248 -7.27 19.80 22.36
CA ILE A 248 -8.17 19.00 23.22
C ILE A 248 -7.52 18.53 24.52
N GLY A 249 -6.22 18.77 24.70
CA GLY A 249 -5.47 18.34 25.86
C GLY A 249 -4.95 16.90 25.75
N PRO A 250 -3.77 16.58 26.33
CA PRO A 250 -3.18 15.24 26.24
C PRO A 250 -4.06 14.09 26.75
N PRO A 251 -4.86 14.24 27.84
CA PRO A 251 -5.76 13.16 28.29
C PRO A 251 -6.85 12.82 27.26
N ALA A 252 -7.45 13.85 26.65
CA ALA A 252 -8.53 13.67 25.68
C ALA A 252 -7.99 13.12 24.35
N PHE A 253 -6.80 13.58 23.93
CA PHE A 253 -6.07 13.01 22.80
C PHE A 253 -5.84 11.51 23.00
N ARG A 254 -5.24 11.10 24.13
CA ARG A 254 -4.99 9.69 24.45
C ARG A 254 -6.27 8.86 24.48
N GLN A 255 -7.39 9.41 24.92
CA GLN A 255 -8.67 8.70 24.93
C GLN A 255 -9.19 8.48 23.50
N ALA A 256 -9.21 9.52 22.68
CA ALA A 256 -9.66 9.46 21.29
C ALA A 256 -8.77 8.54 20.44
N HIS A 257 -7.45 8.63 20.63
CA HIS A 257 -6.47 7.76 19.99
C HIS A 257 -6.66 6.29 20.36
N ARG A 258 -6.82 5.97 21.65
CA ARG A 258 -7.16 4.60 22.10
C ARG A 258 -8.48 4.08 21.53
N ARG A 259 -9.47 4.96 21.34
CA ARG A 259 -10.73 4.60 20.66
C ARG A 259 -10.44 4.20 19.22
N GLY A 260 -9.65 5.01 18.51
CA GLY A 260 -9.15 4.75 17.17
C GLY A 260 -8.46 3.41 17.00
N ARG A 261 -7.53 3.09 17.91
CA ARG A 261 -6.80 1.80 17.93
C ARG A 261 -7.69 0.56 18.08
N ARG A 262 -8.96 0.73 18.44
CA ARG A 262 -9.94 -0.36 18.59
C ARG A 262 -10.99 -0.36 17.47
N MET A 263 -10.92 0.57 16.54
CA MET A 263 -11.86 0.65 15.42
C MET A 263 -11.60 -0.48 14.43
N ARG A 264 -12.68 -1.04 13.88
CA ARG A 264 -12.58 -1.87 12.69
C ARG A 264 -12.30 -0.95 11.49
N ILE A 265 -11.73 -1.51 10.43
CA ILE A 265 -11.41 -0.74 9.22
C ILE A 265 -12.64 0.00 8.67
N ASP A 266 -13.80 -0.65 8.61
CA ASP A 266 -15.05 -0.03 8.13
C ASP A 266 -15.42 1.22 8.96
N ASP A 267 -15.25 1.15 10.27
CA ASP A 267 -15.59 2.24 11.18
C ASP A 267 -14.60 3.41 11.00
N ALA A 268 -13.32 3.10 10.78
CA ALA A 268 -12.29 4.10 10.46
C ALA A 268 -12.51 4.75 9.08
N VAL A 269 -12.94 3.98 8.08
CA VAL A 269 -13.31 4.49 6.74
C VAL A 269 -14.50 5.43 6.82
N VAL A 270 -15.54 5.06 7.58
CA VAL A 270 -16.72 5.92 7.80
C VAL A 270 -16.32 7.24 8.48
N LEU A 271 -15.47 7.16 9.50
CA LEU A 271 -14.94 8.34 10.20
C LEU A 271 -14.12 9.23 9.26
N ALA A 272 -13.26 8.63 8.42
CA ALA A 272 -12.43 9.33 7.43
C ALA A 272 -13.28 10.05 6.37
N LEU A 273 -14.39 9.44 5.95
CA LEU A 273 -15.35 10.05 5.01
C LEU A 273 -16.20 11.17 5.63
N GLY A 274 -16.09 11.42 6.95
CA GLY A 274 -16.89 12.41 7.66
C GLY A 274 -18.39 12.09 7.68
N ARG A 275 -18.78 10.85 7.32
CA ARG A 275 -20.16 10.40 7.38
C ARG A 275 -20.45 10.01 8.82
N ARG A 276 -21.34 10.74 9.51
CA ARG A 276 -21.80 10.32 10.84
C ARG A 276 -22.44 8.93 10.71
N VAL A 277 -22.04 7.99 11.55
CA VAL A 277 -22.79 6.76 11.79
C VAL A 277 -24.17 7.19 12.31
N VAL A 278 -25.17 7.14 11.45
CA VAL A 278 -26.56 7.32 11.86
C VAL A 278 -26.97 6.02 12.54
N GLY A 279 -26.98 5.99 13.87
CA GLY A 279 -27.74 5.02 14.64
C GLY A 279 -26.95 4.22 15.69
N ALA A 280 -27.07 4.65 16.94
CA ALA A 280 -27.50 3.80 18.05
C ALA A 280 -27.98 4.74 19.16
N ALA A 281 -29.28 5.04 19.13
CA ALA A 281 -30.03 5.63 20.23
C ALA A 281 -30.60 4.49 21.08
#